data_AF-A0A5E4I8V7-F1
#
_entry.id   AF-A0A5E4I8V7-F1
#
_cell.length_a   1.000
_cell.length_b   1.000
_cell.length_c   1.000
_cell.angle_alpha   90.00
_cell.angle_beta   90.00
_cell.angle_gamma   90.00
#
_symmetry.space_group_name_H-M   'P 1'
#
loop_
_entity.id
_entity.type
_entity.pdbx_description
1 polymer ?
#
loop_
_entity_poly.entity_id
_entity_poly.type
_entity_poly.pdbx_seq_one_letter_code
_entity_poly.pdbx_strand_id
1 'polypeptide(L)'
;METSAGKVAIVKIGASLVGRIRINYTDFVACSSLKSPVKAEFSKKVPVEKGAELGAFELGSTVVLLFPEGKVKLCEITGKKVKMGEKNCNITYLKIYMDLSVD
;
A
#
# COMPACT_ATOMS: atom_id res chain seq x y z
N MET A 1 -4.50 9.34 5.30
CA MET A 1 -5.05 9.96 4.08
C MET A 1 -6.54 10.18 4.28
N GLU A 2 -7.09 11.25 3.69
CA GLU A 2 -8.54 11.49 3.69
C GLU A 2 -9.14 10.88 2.41
N THR A 3 -10.23 10.14 2.55
CA THR A 3 -10.92 9.46 1.43
C THR A 3 -12.43 9.54 1.58
N SER A 4 -13.18 9.13 0.56
CA SER A 4 -14.64 8.96 0.66
C SER A 4 -15.06 7.90 1.69
N ALA A 5 -14.17 6.96 2.05
CA ALA A 5 -14.38 5.97 3.10
C ALA A 5 -13.95 6.49 4.50
N GLY A 6 -13.59 7.77 4.61
CA GLY A 6 -13.06 8.40 5.84
C GLY A 6 -11.54 8.39 5.91
N LYS A 7 -11.01 8.50 7.13
CA LYS A 7 -9.56 8.55 7.39
C LYS A 7 -8.94 7.16 7.27
N VAL A 8 -8.13 6.97 6.25
CA VAL A 8 -7.47 5.69 5.92
C VAL A 8 -5.99 5.77 6.23
N ALA A 9 -5.39 4.66 6.67
CA ALA A 9 -3.95 4.52 6.76
C ALA A 9 -3.46 3.38 5.84
N ILE A 10 -2.28 3.59 5.26
CA ILE A 10 -1.63 2.64 4.37
C ILE A 10 -0.26 2.36 4.97
N VAL A 11 -0.02 1.11 5.32
CA VAL A 11 1.25 0.65 5.87
C VAL A 11 1.94 -0.21 4.83
N LYS A 12 3.14 0.22 4.42
CA LYS A 12 4.00 -0.51 3.49
C LYS A 12 5.07 -1.24 4.30
N ILE A 13 5.05 -2.57 4.28
CA ILE A 13 5.94 -3.43 5.07
C ILE A 13 6.87 -4.16 4.11
N GLY A 14 8.18 -3.91 4.24
CA GLY A 14 9.20 -4.67 3.53
C GLY A 14 9.44 -6.03 4.20
N ALA A 15 9.61 -7.09 3.41
CA ALA A 15 10.15 -8.35 3.89
C ALA A 15 11.68 -8.26 4.06
N SER A 16 12.32 -9.31 4.60
CA SER A 16 13.75 -9.35 4.94
C SER A 16 14.69 -8.96 3.80
N LEU A 17 14.33 -9.23 2.54
CA LEU A 17 15.14 -8.91 1.36
C LEU A 17 14.73 -7.61 0.66
N VAL A 18 13.71 -6.90 1.16
CA VAL A 18 13.28 -5.63 0.55
C VAL A 18 14.28 -4.53 0.93
N GLY A 19 15.18 -4.22 0.00
CA GLY A 19 16.17 -3.16 0.18
C GLY A 19 15.58 -1.76 0.12
N ARG A 20 14.50 -1.55 -0.64
CA ARG A 20 13.89 -0.24 -0.89
C ARG A 20 12.38 -0.28 -1.03
N ILE A 21 11.72 0.76 -0.51
CA ILE A 21 10.29 1.04 -0.66
C ILE A 21 10.15 2.47 -1.20
N ARG A 22 9.59 2.60 -2.40
CA ARG A 22 9.33 3.88 -3.04
C ARG A 22 7.97 4.42 -2.62
N ILE A 23 7.89 5.72 -2.36
CA ILE A 23 6.65 6.42 -2.07
C ILE A 23 6.38 7.41 -3.20
N ASN A 24 5.40 7.18 -4.08
CA ASN A 24 5.30 7.93 -5.35
C ASN A 24 4.82 9.38 -5.21
N TYR A 25 4.36 9.80 -4.04
CA TYR A 25 3.90 11.18 -3.76
C TYR A 25 4.95 12.05 -3.06
N THR A 26 6.21 11.59 -3.01
CA THR A 26 7.37 12.31 -2.48
C THR A 26 8.65 11.75 -3.10
N ASP A 27 9.76 12.48 -3.08
CA ASP A 27 11.06 11.96 -3.52
C ASP A 27 11.70 11.00 -2.50
N PHE A 28 11.03 10.77 -1.37
CA PHE A 28 11.54 9.88 -0.33
C PHE A 28 11.46 8.40 -0.73
N VAL A 29 12.59 7.71 -0.56
CA VAL A 29 12.71 6.26 -0.68
C VAL A 29 13.14 5.71 0.67
N ALA A 30 12.31 4.86 1.27
CA ALA A 30 12.70 4.16 2.48
C ALA A 30 13.67 3.03 2.11
N CYS A 31 14.79 2.90 2.81
CA CYS A 31 15.75 1.83 2.59
C CYS A 31 16.21 1.21 3.91
N SER A 32 16.73 -0.02 3.84
CA SER A 32 17.21 -0.77 5.00
C SER A 32 18.39 -0.11 5.73
N SER A 33 19.11 0.81 5.07
CA SER A 33 20.23 1.54 5.67
C SER A 33 19.80 2.78 6.48
N LEU A 34 18.51 3.06 6.61
CA LEU A 34 18.02 4.17 7.45
C LEU A 34 18.38 3.88 8.93
N LYS A 35 19.10 4.82 9.54
CA LYS A 35 19.58 4.69 10.93
C LYS A 35 18.54 5.15 11.96
N SER A 36 17.53 5.91 11.53
CA SER A 36 16.50 6.46 12.41
C SER A 36 15.16 6.60 11.68
N PRO A 37 14.04 6.67 12.42
CA PRO A 37 12.73 6.96 11.84
C PRO A 37 12.70 8.34 11.18
N VAL A 38 12.10 8.42 9.99
CA VAL A 38 11.87 9.69 9.28
C VAL A 38 10.39 10.02 9.35
N LYS A 39 10.06 11.24 9.79
CA LYS A 39 8.69 11.77 9.79
C LYS A 39 8.61 12.92 8.78
N ALA A 40 7.65 12.82 7.86
CA ALA A 40 7.33 13.89 6.92
C ALA A 40 5.86 14.28 7.08
N GLU A 41 5.60 15.58 7.18
CA GLU A 41 4.26 16.15 7.22
C GLU A 41 4.02 16.98 5.95
N PHE A 42 2.87 16.78 5.32
CA PHE A 42 2.51 17.50 4.11
C PHE A 42 1.63 18.70 4.47
N SER A 43 2.19 19.91 4.33
CA SER A 43 1.46 21.16 4.60
C SER A 43 0.33 21.43 3.59
N LYS A 44 0.43 20.86 2.39
CA LYS A 44 -0.61 20.86 1.35
C LYS A 44 -1.06 19.44 1.06
N LYS A 45 -2.35 19.28 0.74
CA LYS A 45 -2.89 17.99 0.30
C LYS A 45 -2.23 17.59 -1.02
N VAL A 46 -1.66 16.39 -1.07
CA VAL A 46 -1.19 15.78 -2.32
C VAL A 46 -2.37 15.02 -2.93
N PRO A 47 -2.91 15.43 -4.09
CA PRO A 47 -4.02 14.72 -4.72
C PRO A 47 -3.55 13.34 -5.20
N VAL A 48 -4.34 12.32 -4.92
CA VAL A 48 -4.12 10.96 -5.40
C VAL A 48 -5.44 10.47 -5.98
N GLU A 49 -5.42 10.07 -7.25
CA GLU A 49 -6.60 9.53 -7.92
C GLU A 49 -6.89 8.09 -7.48
N LYS A 50 -8.15 7.66 -7.62
CA LYS A 50 -8.51 6.27 -7.35
C LYS A 50 -7.77 5.36 -8.33
N GLY A 51 -7.05 4.38 -7.79
CA GLY A 51 -6.23 3.50 -8.60
C GLY A 51 -5.01 4.20 -9.18
N ALA A 52 -4.49 5.25 -8.54
CA ALA A 52 -3.15 5.75 -8.79
C ALA A 52 -2.12 4.97 -7.97
N GLU A 53 -0.90 4.81 -8.49
CA GLU A 53 0.17 4.13 -7.81
C GLU A 53 0.66 4.93 -6.60
N LEU A 54 0.67 4.30 -5.42
CA LEU A 54 1.04 4.93 -4.15
C LEU A 54 2.45 4.61 -3.68
N GLY A 55 3.14 3.73 -4.41
CA GLY A 55 4.46 3.23 -4.07
C GLY A 55 4.71 1.84 -4.61
N ALA A 56 5.99 1.49 -4.62
CA ALA A 56 6.48 0.23 -5.13
C ALA A 56 7.47 -0.41 -4.14
N PHE A 57 7.54 -1.73 -4.21
CA PHE A 57 8.54 -2.55 -3.52
C PHE A 57 9.35 -3.28 -4.58
N GLU A 58 10.66 -3.40 -4.35
CA GLU A 58 11.55 -4.11 -5.27
C GLU A 58 11.45 -5.64 -5.12
N LEU A 59 11.15 -6.15 -3.91
CA LEU A 59 10.98 -7.58 -3.59
C LEU A 59 9.74 -7.81 -2.72
N GLY A 60 9.46 -9.08 -2.38
CA GLY A 60 8.26 -9.53 -1.66
C GLY A 60 7.81 -8.59 -0.54
N SER A 61 6.54 -8.22 -0.54
CA SER A 61 6.05 -7.06 0.22
C SER A 61 4.67 -7.28 0.77
N THR A 62 4.37 -6.61 1.89
CA THR A 62 3.03 -6.58 2.47
C THR A 62 2.51 -5.15 2.51
N VAL A 63 1.27 -4.95 2.08
CA VAL A 63 0.55 -3.70 2.27
C VAL A 63 -0.64 -3.96 3.19
N VAL A 64 -0.72 -3.19 4.27
CA VAL A 64 -1.88 -3.19 5.18
C VAL A 64 -2.67 -1.92 4.96
N LEU A 65 -3.97 -2.07 4.69
CA LEU A 65 -4.92 -0.97 4.61
C LEU A 65 -5.78 -0.96 5.87
N LEU A 66 -5.83 0.19 6.54
CA LEU A 66 -6.67 0.40 7.71
C LEU A 66 -7.77 1.39 7.37
N PHE A 67 -9.00 0.98 7.65
CA PHE A 67 -10.21 1.77 7.43
C PHE A 67 -10.93 1.98 8.76
N PRO A 68 -11.71 3.06 8.91
CA PRO A 68 -12.60 3.18 10.05
C PRO A 68 -13.63 2.05 10.05
N GLU A 69 -14.07 1.66 11.24
CA GLU A 69 -15.02 0.57 11.43
C GLU A 69 -16.30 0.77 10.61
N GLY A 70 -16.76 -0.30 9.95
CA GLY A 70 -17.98 -0.29 9.13
C GLY A 70 -17.91 0.53 7.84
N LYS A 71 -16.77 1.13 7.48
CA LYS A 71 -16.67 1.98 6.27
C LYS A 71 -16.37 1.23 4.99
N VAL A 72 -15.85 0.01 5.07
CA VAL A 72 -15.55 -0.83 3.92
C VAL A 72 -16.12 -2.22 4.09
N LYS A 73 -16.61 -2.77 2.99
CA LYS A 73 -16.95 -4.19 2.87
C LYS A 73 -15.83 -4.85 2.09
N LEU A 74 -15.01 -5.65 2.78
CA LEU A 74 -14.04 -6.51 2.12
C LEU A 74 -14.81 -7.67 1.48
N CYS A 75 -14.59 -7.91 0.19
CA CYS A 75 -15.08 -9.13 -0.42
C CYS A 75 -14.02 -10.22 -0.29
N GLU A 76 -14.48 -11.46 -0.36
CA GLU A 76 -13.60 -12.61 -0.43
C GLU A 76 -12.91 -12.69 -1.80
N ILE A 77 -11.63 -12.29 -1.79
CA ILE A 77 -10.75 -12.25 -2.96
C ILE A 77 -9.61 -13.27 -2.87
N THR A 78 -9.62 -14.13 -1.85
CA THR A 78 -8.64 -15.20 -1.67
C THR A 78 -8.55 -16.05 -2.93
N GLY A 79 -7.34 -16.21 -3.47
CA GLY A 79 -7.09 -16.99 -4.70
C GLY A 79 -7.53 -16.34 -6.01
N LYS A 80 -8.11 -15.13 -5.99
CA LYS A 80 -8.54 -14.42 -7.22
C LYS A 80 -7.49 -13.40 -7.65
N LYS A 81 -7.15 -13.38 -8.94
CA LYS A 81 -6.39 -12.27 -9.54
C LYS A 81 -7.30 -11.05 -9.60
N VAL A 82 -6.88 -9.96 -8.97
CA VAL A 82 -7.59 -8.67 -9.00
C VAL A 82 -6.81 -7.66 -9.82
N LYS A 83 -7.49 -6.84 -10.62
CA LYS A 83 -6.86 -5.73 -11.37
C LYS A 83 -6.96 -4.42 -10.60
N MET A 84 -5.97 -3.56 -10.80
CA MET A 84 -5.96 -2.20 -10.28
C MET A 84 -7.18 -1.41 -10.81
N GLY A 85 -7.93 -0.78 -9.91
CA GLY A 85 -9.11 0.02 -10.26
C GLY A 85 -10.38 -0.79 -10.57
N GLU A 86 -10.36 -2.12 -10.43
CA GLU A 86 -11.51 -2.98 -10.67
C GLU A 86 -12.67 -2.67 -9.69
N LYS A 87 -13.89 -2.52 -10.23
CA LYS A 87 -15.08 -2.08 -9.46
C LYS A 87 -15.64 -3.13 -8.50
N ASN A 88 -15.15 -4.36 -8.56
CA ASN A 88 -15.81 -5.52 -7.95
C ASN A 88 -15.83 -5.48 -6.42
N CYS A 89 -14.93 -4.71 -5.79
CA CYS A 89 -14.90 -4.43 -4.35
C CYS A 89 -14.35 -3.03 -4.09
N ASN A 90 -14.82 -2.35 -3.05
CA ASN A 90 -14.23 -1.09 -2.57
C ASN A 90 -12.89 -1.35 -1.86
N ILE A 91 -11.93 -1.92 -2.58
CA ILE A 91 -10.57 -2.20 -2.11
C ILE A 91 -9.64 -1.43 -3.03
N THR A 92 -9.07 -0.37 -2.48
CA THR A 92 -8.30 0.59 -3.28
C THR A 92 -6.86 0.10 -3.52
N TYR A 93 -6.33 -0.89 -2.79
CA TYR A 93 -5.12 -1.66 -3.17
C TYR A 93 -4.97 -3.00 -2.42
N LEU A 94 -4.49 -4.03 -3.13
CA LEU A 94 -3.97 -5.30 -2.61
C LEU A 94 -2.75 -5.68 -3.46
N LYS A 95 -1.62 -6.07 -2.86
CA LYS A 95 -0.56 -6.77 -3.60
C LYS A 95 -0.40 -8.15 -2.96
N ILE A 96 -0.75 -9.17 -3.74
CA ILE A 96 -0.83 -10.58 -3.37
C ILE A 96 0.59 -11.15 -3.22
N TYR A 97 0.78 -12.06 -2.26
CA TYR A 97 2.01 -12.83 -2.05
C TYR A 97 2.41 -13.58 -3.33
N MET A 98 3.69 -13.55 -3.67
CA MET A 98 4.29 -14.61 -4.50
C MET A 98 4.45 -15.85 -3.61
N ASP A 99 3.86 -16.96 -4.07
CA ASP A 99 4.27 -18.29 -3.65
C ASP A 99 5.72 -18.49 -4.11
N LEU A 100 6.64 -18.64 -3.15
CA LEU A 100 7.94 -19.21 -3.40
C LEU A 100 7.81 -20.69 -3.10
N SER A 101 7.30 -21.44 -4.07
CA SER A 101 7.61 -22.86 -4.18
C SER A 101 9.13 -22.94 -4.39
N VAL A 102 9.83 -23.32 -3.33
CA VAL A 102 11.16 -23.91 -3.45
C VAL A 102 10.89 -25.41 -3.38
N ASP A 103 11.07 -26.10 -4.50
CA ASP A 103 11.32 -27.54 -4.49
C ASP A 103 12.55 -27.85 -3.63
#